data_AF-A0A923AKC9-F1
#
_entry.id   AF-A0A923AKC9-F1
#
_cell.length_a   1.000
_cell.length_b   1.000
_cell.length_c   1.000
_cell.angle_alpha   90.00
_cell.angle_beta   90.00
_cell.angle_gamma   90.00
#
_symmetry.space_group_name_H-M   'P 1'
#
loop_
_entity.id
_entity.type
_entity.pdbx_description
1 polymer ?
#
loop_
_entity_poly.entity_id
_entity_poly.type
_entity_poly.pdbx_seq_one_letter_code
_entity_poly.pdbx_strand_id
1 'polypeptide(L)'
;MEEASIAHELPELYRAVLERVLSLELTGHRREAELIRREAVAAYSRAWDDLARRRLEQLLARAERVLDGHERPRIERATRTALLAIRWPRPA
;
A
#
# COMPACT_ATOMS: atom_id res chain seq x y z
N MET A 1 -29.51 -7.89 3.39
CA MET A 1 -28.74 -8.63 2.37
C MET A 1 -27.38 -8.01 2.07
N GLU A 2 -26.98 -6.90 2.72
CA GLU A 2 -25.66 -6.25 2.54
C GLU A 2 -24.50 -6.96 3.28
N GLU A 3 -24.74 -7.45 4.50
CA GLU A 3 -23.70 -8.01 5.38
C GLU A 3 -23.06 -9.29 4.82
N ALA A 4 -23.85 -10.11 4.14
CA ALA A 4 -23.36 -11.33 3.47
C ALA A 4 -22.44 -11.01 2.29
N SER A 5 -22.66 -9.86 1.62
CA SER A 5 -21.79 -9.39 0.53
C SER A 5 -20.46 -8.91 1.09
N ILE A 6 -20.47 -8.07 2.13
CA ILE A 6 -19.22 -7.58 2.75
C ILE A 6 -18.40 -8.73 3.34
N ALA A 7 -19.03 -9.70 4.02
CA ALA A 7 -18.33 -10.85 4.58
C ALA A 7 -17.69 -11.76 3.51
N HIS A 8 -18.16 -11.72 2.26
CA HIS A 8 -17.59 -12.48 1.14
C HIS A 8 -16.54 -11.66 0.36
N GLU A 9 -16.82 -10.39 0.09
CA GLU A 9 -15.97 -9.49 -0.71
C GLU A 9 -14.71 -9.04 0.05
N LEU A 10 -14.80 -8.77 1.36
CA LEU A 10 -13.66 -8.27 2.14
C LEU A 10 -12.49 -9.27 2.17
N PRO A 11 -12.71 -10.58 2.42
CA PRO A 11 -11.63 -11.57 2.38
C PRO A 11 -11.00 -11.74 0.99
N GLU A 12 -11.78 -11.66 -0.09
CA GLU A 12 -11.25 -11.73 -1.46
C GLU A 12 -10.37 -10.53 -1.77
N LEU A 13 -10.84 -9.33 -1.42
CA LEU A 13 -10.11 -8.09 -1.60
C LEU A 13 -8.81 -8.09 -0.77
N TYR A 14 -8.85 -8.61 0.46
CA TYR A 14 -7.66 -8.77 1.28
C TYR A 14 -6.63 -9.72 0.66
N ARG A 15 -7.07 -10.87 0.11
CA ARG A 15 -6.18 -11.80 -0.60
C ARG A 15 -5.55 -11.16 -1.83
N ALA A 16 -6.33 -10.44 -2.63
CA ALA A 16 -5.83 -9.72 -3.80
C ALA A 16 -4.74 -8.70 -3.43
N VAL A 17 -4.92 -7.97 -2.32
CA VAL A 17 -3.88 -7.06 -1.81
C VAL A 17 -2.60 -7.81 -1.45
N LEU A 18 -2.70 -8.96 -0.77
CA LEU A 18 -1.53 -9.77 -0.41
C LEU A 18 -0.78 -10.32 -1.63
N GLU A 19 -1.50 -10.71 -2.68
CA GLU A 19 -0.87 -11.14 -3.94
C GLU A 19 -0.06 -10.01 -4.61
N ARG A 20 -0.59 -8.78 -4.59
CA ARG A 20 0.16 -7.62 -5.11
C ARG A 20 1.31 -7.19 -4.21
N VAL A 21 1.18 -7.36 -2.89
CA VAL A 21 2.31 -7.20 -1.95
C VAL A 21 3.44 -8.18 -2.30
N LEU A 22 3.13 -9.46 -2.52
CA LEU A 22 4.13 -10.45 -2.93
C LEU A 22 4.79 -10.06 -4.26
N SER A 23 3.98 -9.59 -5.22
CA SER A 23 4.49 -9.11 -6.51
C SER A 23 5.44 -7.90 -6.35
N LEU A 24 5.13 -6.98 -5.43
CA LEU A 24 6.00 -5.85 -5.10
C LEU A 24 7.31 -6.30 -4.42
N GLU A 25 7.26 -7.31 -3.56
CA GLU A 25 8.47 -7.87 -2.94
C GLU A 25 9.39 -8.53 -3.99
N LEU A 26 8.80 -9.28 -4.93
CA LEU A 26 9.52 -9.94 -6.02
C LEU A 26 10.16 -8.96 -7.01
N THR A 27 9.50 -7.83 -7.27
CA THR A 27 10.03 -6.76 -8.14
C THR A 27 11.02 -5.83 -7.42
N GLY A 28 11.29 -6.05 -6.13
CA GLY A 28 12.29 -5.32 -5.34
C GLY A 28 11.75 -4.13 -4.54
N HIS A 29 10.45 -3.85 -4.61
CA HIS A 29 9.78 -2.78 -3.86
C HIS A 29 9.43 -3.18 -2.42
N ARG A 30 10.33 -3.90 -1.72
CA ARG A 30 10.08 -4.52 -0.40
C ARG A 30 9.53 -3.55 0.65
N ARG A 31 10.02 -2.32 0.68
CA ARG A 31 9.56 -1.34 1.69
C ARG A 31 8.14 -0.82 1.40
N GLU A 32 7.78 -0.65 0.13
CA GLU A 32 6.42 -0.28 -0.25
C GLU A 32 5.46 -1.44 0.02
N ALA A 33 5.89 -2.67 -0.29
CA ALA A 33 5.16 -3.89 0.03
C ALA A 33 4.87 -4.02 1.54
N GLU A 34 5.87 -3.77 2.39
CA GLU A 34 5.70 -3.85 3.84
C GLU A 34 4.73 -2.79 4.38
N LEU A 35 4.77 -1.56 3.85
CA LEU A 35 3.79 -0.52 4.20
C LEU A 35 2.37 -0.95 3.85
N ILE A 36 2.15 -1.39 2.60
CA ILE A 36 0.84 -1.84 2.12
C ILE A 36 0.34 -3.01 2.96
N ARG A 37 1.20 -3.97 3.29
CA ARG A 37 0.86 -5.11 4.14
C ARG A 37 0.40 -4.68 5.53
N ARG A 38 1.13 -3.77 6.19
CA ARG A 38 0.75 -3.26 7.53
C ARG A 38 -0.59 -2.53 7.48
N GLU A 39 -0.80 -1.67 6.48
CA GLU A 39 -2.07 -0.95 6.30
C GLU A 39 -3.24 -1.92 6.00
N ALA A 40 -3.01 -2.95 5.20
CA ALA A 40 -4.03 -3.96 4.87
C ALA A 40 -4.44 -4.78 6.08
N VAL A 41 -3.48 -5.25 6.89
CA VAL A 41 -3.77 -5.97 8.15
C VAL A 41 -4.54 -5.06 9.11
N ALA A 42 -4.11 -3.81 9.27
CA ALA A 42 -4.82 -2.87 10.15
C ALA A 42 -6.25 -2.57 9.67
N ALA A 43 -6.48 -2.47 8.36
CA ALA A 43 -7.81 -2.29 7.79
C ALA A 43 -8.69 -3.52 8.01
N TYR A 44 -8.18 -4.71 7.69
CA TYR A 44 -8.90 -5.98 7.83
C TYR A 44 -9.23 -6.33 9.28
N SER A 45 -8.33 -6.04 10.23
CA SER A 45 -8.52 -6.36 11.65
C SER A 45 -9.40 -5.37 12.42
N ARG A 46 -9.63 -4.15 11.90
CA ARG A 46 -10.30 -3.09 12.69
C ARG A 46 -11.83 -3.19 12.66
N ALA A 47 -12.42 -3.32 11.49
CA ALA A 47 -13.86 -3.46 11.32
C ALA A 47 -14.15 -4.04 9.94
N TRP A 48 -15.12 -4.95 9.85
CA TRP A 48 -15.60 -5.47 8.56
C TRP A 48 -16.72 -4.57 8.05
N ASP A 49 -16.35 -3.33 7.72
CA ASP A 49 -17.26 -2.28 7.26
C ASP A 49 -16.87 -1.78 5.86
N ASP A 50 -17.72 -0.94 5.27
CA ASP A 50 -17.46 -0.28 3.99
C ASP A 50 -16.17 0.55 3.99
N LEU A 51 -15.73 1.06 5.15
CA LEU A 51 -14.52 1.85 5.26
C LEU A 51 -13.28 0.96 5.09
N ALA A 52 -13.28 -0.22 5.68
CA ALA A 52 -12.24 -1.23 5.48
C ALA A 52 -12.20 -1.71 4.03
N ARG A 53 -13.37 -1.94 3.40
CA ARG A 53 -13.46 -2.29 1.97
C ARG A 53 -12.81 -1.21 1.10
N ARG A 54 -13.24 0.05 1.25
CA ARG A 54 -12.69 1.19 0.50
C ARG A 54 -11.18 1.37 0.71
N ARG A 55 -10.68 1.11 1.92
CA ARG A 55 -9.24 1.17 2.19
C ARG A 55 -8.47 0.07 1.48
N LEU A 56 -8.95 -1.16 1.51
CA LEU A 56 -8.33 -2.28 0.80
C LEU A 56 -8.34 -2.06 -0.73
N GLU A 57 -9.43 -1.51 -1.30
CA GLU A 57 -9.50 -1.11 -2.71
C GLU A 57 -8.43 -0.06 -3.06
N GLN A 58 -8.27 0.96 -2.21
CA GLN A 58 -7.24 1.99 -2.41
C GLN A 58 -5.82 1.43 -2.33
N LEU A 59 -5.57 0.49 -1.41
CA LEU A 59 -4.29 -0.19 -1.28
C LEU A 59 -3.99 -1.06 -2.50
N LEU A 60 -4.99 -1.79 -3.01
CA LEU A 60 -4.89 -2.59 -4.22
C LEU A 60 -4.53 -1.72 -5.42
N ALA A 61 -5.32 -0.67 -5.69
CA ALA A 61 -5.08 0.24 -6.80
C ALA A 61 -3.71 0.94 -6.71
N ARG A 62 -3.21 1.20 -5.49
CA ARG A 62 -1.86 1.73 -5.29
C ARG A 62 -0.78 0.71 -5.61
N ALA A 63 -0.93 -0.54 -5.14
CA ALA A 63 0.02 -1.59 -5.44
C ALA A 63 0.14 -1.82 -6.95
N GLU A 64 -0.99 -1.81 -7.65
CA GLU A 64 -1.05 -1.92 -9.12
C GLU A 64 -0.31 -0.77 -9.80
N ARG A 65 -0.57 0.49 -9.43
CA ARG A 65 0.15 1.64 -10.02
C ARG A 65 1.67 1.58 -9.84
N VAL A 66 2.15 1.02 -8.74
CA VAL A 66 3.59 0.84 -8.50
C VAL A 66 4.14 -0.30 -9.37
N LEU A 67 3.41 -1.43 -9.45
CA LEU A 67 3.79 -2.56 -10.32
C LEU A 67 3.81 -2.19 -11.80
N ASP A 68 2.85 -1.38 -12.25
CA ASP A 68 2.77 -0.87 -13.62
C ASP A 68 3.84 0.20 -13.92
N GLY A 69 4.64 0.59 -12.92
CA GLY A 69 5.66 1.63 -13.06
C GLY A 69 5.10 3.05 -13.21
N HIS A 70 3.79 3.24 -13.06
CA HIS A 70 3.11 4.54 -13.14
C HIS A 70 3.37 5.42 -11.91
N GLU A 71 3.68 4.82 -10.76
CA GLU A 71 3.98 5.55 -9.53
C GLU A 71 5.35 5.17 -8.94
N ARG A 72 6.19 6.17 -8.63
CA ARG A 72 7.42 5.94 -7.87
C ARG A 72 7.07 5.58 -6.43
N PRO A 73 7.66 4.52 -5.84
CA PRO A 73 7.44 4.13 -4.45
C PRO A 73 7.55 5.32 -3.50
N ARG A 74 6.61 5.46 -2.55
CA ARG A 74 6.59 6.64 -1.66
C ARG A 74 7.88 6.77 -0.86
N ILE A 75 8.49 5.64 -0.51
CA ILE A 75 9.76 5.62 0.22
C ILE A 75 10.93 6.10 -0.65
N GLU A 76 10.93 5.86 -1.96
CA GLU A 76 11.94 6.46 -2.84
C GLU A 76 11.79 7.97 -2.94
N ARG A 77 10.55 8.49 -2.98
CA ARG A 77 10.31 9.95 -2.91
C ARG A 77 10.84 10.55 -1.60
N ALA A 78 10.55 9.93 -0.46
CA ALA A 78 11.03 10.41 0.84
C ALA A 78 12.57 10.37 0.94
N THR A 79 13.20 9.31 0.44
CA THR A 79 14.67 9.17 0.44
C THR A 79 15.33 10.19 -0.48
N ARG A 80 14.75 10.47 -1.66
CA ARG A 80 15.26 11.50 -2.58
C ARG A 80 15.17 12.91 -2.00
N THR A 81 14.06 13.24 -1.33
CA THR A 81 13.91 14.55 -0.65
C THR A 81 14.89 14.69 0.52
N ALA A 82 15.08 13.63 1.31
CA ALA A 82 16.05 13.64 2.42
C ALA A 82 17.50 13.82 1.93
N LEU A 83 17.88 13.17 0.83
CA LEU A 83 19.22 13.32 0.24
C LEU A 83 19.48 14.73 -0.32
N LEU A 84 18.44 15.43 -0.79
CA LEU A 84 18.55 16.83 -1.21
C LEU A 84 18.71 17.78 -0.02
N ALA A 85 18.06 17.49 1.11
CA ALA A 85 18.16 18.30 2.33
C ALA A 85 19.54 18.19 3.01
N ILE A 86 20.21 17.04 2.91
CA ILE A 86 21.53 16.80 3.51
C ILE A 86 22.67 17.51 2.74
N ARG A 87 22.45 17.91 1.48
CA ARG A 87 23.48 18.52 0.62
C ARG A 87 23.65 20.04 0.81
N TRP A 88 22.85 20.72 1.64
CA TRP A 88 22.91 22.18 1.74
C TRP A 88 23.91 22.66 2.80
N PRO A 89 25.02 23.34 2.44
CA PRO A 89 25.83 24.06 3.41
C PRO A 89 25.08 25.33 3.84
N ARG A 90 24.91 25.53 5.14
CA ARG A 90 24.43 26.81 5.68
C ARG A 90 25.47 27.89 5.33
N PRO A 91 25.13 28.99 4.64
CA PRO A 91 26.01 30.15 4.60
C PRO A 91 26.10 30.77 6.00
N ALA A 92 27.28 31.33 6.29
CA ALA A 92 27.82 31.70 7.60
C ALA A 92 26.93 32.58 8.48
#